data_AF-A0A960JQE7-F1
#
_entry.id   AF-A0A960JQE7-F1
#
_cell.length_a   1.000
_cell.length_b   1.000
_cell.length_c   1.000
_cell.angle_alpha   90.00
_cell.angle_beta   90.00
_cell.angle_gamma   90.00
#
_symmetry.space_group_name_H-M   'P 1'
#
loop_
_entity.id
_entity.type
_entity.pdbx_description
1 polymer ?
#
loop_
_entity_poly.entity_id
_entity_poly.type
_entity_poly.pdbx_seq_one_letter_code
_entity_poly.pdbx_strand_id
1 'polypeptide(L)'
;MTTSNGMPTITDTQTDELPEGGPSEGFIADAEAVSVADAPPELIPPEESAAAGERGVTAWLTNTRIIGVWSNSSNKNSFINIKDVGWRRLNPAGENAVVAMTMLASHARADARNVTVRVESDNLVHELYVW
;
A
#
# COMPACT_ATOMS: atom_id res chain seq x y z
N MET A 1 -35.72 50.35 -2.27
CA MET A 1 -36.04 50.43 -0.83
C MET A 1 -35.38 49.24 -0.16
N THR A 2 -34.28 49.47 0.56
CA THR A 2 -33.49 48.45 1.26
C THR A 2 -33.73 48.66 2.75
N THR A 3 -34.30 47.68 3.44
CA THR A 3 -34.47 47.73 4.90
C THR A 3 -33.41 46.85 5.55
N SER A 4 -32.46 47.53 6.20
CA SER A 4 -31.49 46.98 7.14
C SER A 4 -32.18 46.63 8.45
N ASN A 5 -32.05 45.40 8.94
CA ASN A 5 -32.36 45.03 10.32
C ASN A 5 -31.15 44.28 10.89
N GLY A 6 -30.51 44.88 11.90
CA GLY A 6 -29.47 44.26 12.69
C GLY A 6 -30.02 43.25 13.71
N MET A 7 -29.17 42.33 14.14
CA MET A 7 -29.35 41.62 15.40
C MET A 7 -27.97 41.36 16.07
N PRO A 8 -27.93 41.35 17.43
CA PRO A 8 -26.74 41.61 18.24
C PRO A 8 -25.90 40.36 18.58
N THR A 9 -24.61 40.62 18.87
CA THR A 9 -23.67 39.70 19.52
C THR A 9 -24.13 39.36 20.94
N ILE A 10 -24.12 38.07 21.28
CA ILE A 10 -24.24 37.57 22.66
C ILE A 10 -22.96 36.80 23.01
N THR A 11 -22.19 37.36 23.94
CA THR A 11 -21.16 36.67 24.72
C THR A 11 -21.85 36.11 25.96
N ASP A 12 -21.68 34.82 26.25
CA ASP A 12 -21.98 34.30 27.59
C ASP A 12 -20.86 33.37 28.06
N THR A 13 -20.13 33.86 29.06
CA THR A 13 -19.18 33.11 29.87
C THR A 13 -19.96 32.57 31.05
N GLN A 14 -20.05 31.25 31.19
CA GLN A 14 -20.48 30.62 32.43
C GLN A 14 -19.60 29.41 32.75
N THR A 15 -18.65 29.64 33.66
CA THR A 15 -17.91 28.64 34.40
C THR A 15 -18.84 28.08 35.47
N ASP A 16 -19.11 26.77 35.42
CA ASP A 16 -19.85 26.03 36.45
C ASP A 16 -18.86 25.10 37.17
N GLU A 17 -18.70 25.30 38.48
CA GLU A 17 -17.88 24.48 39.37
C GLU A 17 -18.69 23.31 39.98
N LEU A 18 -17.93 22.27 40.42
CA LEU A 18 -18.17 21.29 41.52
C LEU A 18 -18.38 19.82 41.08
N PRO A 19 -18.04 18.78 41.89
CA PRO A 19 -17.16 18.71 43.09
C PRO A 19 -16.14 17.53 43.08
N GLU A 20 -15.18 17.58 44.02
CA GLU A 20 -14.27 16.47 44.38
C GLU A 20 -14.98 15.25 45.01
N GLY A 21 -14.51 14.04 44.70
CA GLY A 21 -14.84 12.82 45.45
C GLY A 21 -14.25 11.54 44.81
N GLY A 22 -13.05 11.12 45.25
CA GLY A 22 -12.47 9.81 44.91
C GLY A 22 -13.20 8.63 45.61
N PRO A 23 -12.95 7.38 45.18
CA PRO A 23 -12.17 6.52 46.07
C PRO A 23 -11.17 5.55 45.37
N SER A 24 -9.98 5.50 45.97
CA SER A 24 -9.07 4.35 46.19
C SER A 24 -8.82 3.31 45.08
N GLU A 25 -7.53 3.20 44.76
CA GLU A 25 -6.84 2.09 44.11
C GLU A 25 -7.30 0.70 44.59
N GLY A 26 -7.52 -0.22 43.64
CA GLY A 26 -7.42 -1.67 43.88
C GLY A 26 -8.61 -2.51 43.43
N PHE A 27 -8.68 -2.85 42.13
CA PHE A 27 -9.17 -4.16 41.70
C PHE A 27 -8.48 -4.61 40.41
N ILE A 28 -8.10 -5.88 40.39
CA ILE A 28 -7.14 -6.53 39.49
C ILE A 28 -7.80 -6.98 38.18
N ALA A 29 -6.96 -7.11 37.15
CA ALA A 29 -7.11 -7.82 35.89
C ALA A 29 -7.83 -7.08 34.75
N ASP A 30 -7.04 -6.67 33.76
CA ASP A 30 -7.28 -7.17 32.41
C ASP A 30 -5.97 -7.24 31.65
N ALA A 31 -5.86 -8.27 30.81
CA ALA A 31 -4.66 -8.68 30.13
C ALA A 31 -3.98 -7.52 29.38
N GLU A 32 -2.65 -7.47 29.44
CA GLU A 32 -1.86 -6.82 28.41
C GLU A 32 -2.26 -7.49 27.08
N ALA A 33 -3.19 -6.87 26.37
CA ALA A 33 -3.43 -7.16 24.99
C ALA A 33 -2.12 -6.79 24.28
N VAL A 34 -1.26 -7.79 24.14
CA VAL A 34 -0.25 -7.80 23.10
C VAL A 34 -1.04 -7.71 21.80
N SER A 35 -1.28 -6.49 21.34
CA SER A 35 -1.62 -6.24 19.96
C SER A 35 -0.39 -6.63 19.17
N VAL A 36 -0.31 -7.92 18.83
CA VAL A 36 0.24 -8.28 17.54
C VAL A 36 -0.69 -7.60 16.55
N ALA A 37 -0.38 -6.33 16.26
CA ALA A 37 -0.83 -5.71 15.03
C ALA A 37 -0.30 -6.64 13.95
N ASP A 38 -1.18 -7.52 13.49
CA ASP A 38 -1.08 -8.21 12.22
C ASP A 38 -0.97 -7.09 11.19
N ALA A 39 0.27 -6.61 11.00
CA ALA A 39 0.56 -5.60 10.02
C ALA A 39 0.18 -6.25 8.69
N PRO A 40 -0.85 -5.73 7.98
CA PRO A 40 -1.17 -6.24 6.67
C PRO A 40 0.12 -6.15 5.85
N PRO A 41 0.47 -7.17 5.05
CA PRO A 41 1.72 -7.18 4.30
C PRO A 41 1.85 -5.85 3.57
N GLU A 42 2.81 -5.04 4.01
CA GLU A 42 2.98 -3.67 3.57
C GLU A 42 3.30 -3.70 2.07
N LEU A 43 2.27 -3.46 1.25
CA LEU A 43 2.38 -3.26 -0.19
C LEU A 43 3.01 -1.90 -0.49
N ILE A 44 4.03 -1.52 0.28
CA ILE A 44 4.74 -0.26 0.11
C ILE A 44 5.59 -0.39 -1.16
N PRO A 45 5.36 0.46 -2.18
CA PRO A 45 6.10 0.41 -3.43
C PRO A 45 7.57 0.80 -3.25
N PRO A 46 8.46 0.37 -4.17
CA PRO A 46 9.91 0.43 -3.98
C PRO A 46 10.55 1.83 -3.85
N GLU A 47 9.82 2.93 -4.04
CA GLU A 47 10.35 4.29 -3.78
C GLU A 47 10.34 4.67 -2.29
N GLU A 48 9.64 3.93 -1.42
CA GLU A 48 9.56 4.20 0.01
C GLU A 48 10.27 3.14 0.87
N SER A 49 10.65 2.00 0.28
CA SER A 49 11.45 0.96 0.93
C SER A 49 12.39 0.29 -0.08
N ALA A 50 13.46 0.99 -0.44
CA ALA A 50 14.42 0.51 -1.44
C ALA A 50 15.32 -0.60 -0.86
N ALA A 51 14.88 -1.86 -0.94
CA ALA A 51 15.79 -2.99 -0.97
C ALA A 51 16.14 -3.30 -2.43
N ALA A 52 17.18 -2.62 -2.95
CA ALA A 52 17.80 -2.97 -4.21
C ALA A 52 18.51 -4.33 -4.06
N GLY A 53 17.84 -5.41 -4.46
CA GLY A 53 18.36 -6.78 -4.36
C GLY A 53 19.31 -7.14 -5.51
N GLU A 54 20.52 -7.57 -5.12
CA GLU A 54 21.47 -8.52 -5.75
C GLU A 54 21.50 -8.65 -7.28
N ARG A 55 22.65 -8.44 -7.95
CA ARG A 55 22.83 -8.67 -9.40
C ARG A 55 22.34 -10.08 -9.78
N GLY A 56 21.26 -10.14 -10.54
CA GLY A 56 20.43 -11.34 -10.69
C GLY A 56 20.97 -12.37 -11.66
N VAL A 57 20.57 -13.63 -11.45
CA VAL A 57 20.60 -14.72 -12.44
C VAL A 57 19.28 -14.67 -13.21
N THR A 58 19.29 -14.97 -14.51
CA THR A 58 18.06 -15.15 -15.29
C THR A 58 17.24 -16.29 -14.69
N ALA A 59 16.01 -15.99 -14.26
CA ALA A 59 15.15 -16.92 -13.55
C ALA A 59 13.72 -16.92 -14.12
N TRP A 60 13.20 -18.13 -14.34
CA TRP A 60 11.79 -18.35 -14.62
C TRP A 60 11.06 -18.68 -13.31
N LEU A 61 10.12 -17.82 -12.95
CA LEU A 61 9.25 -18.00 -11.80
C LEU A 61 7.92 -18.55 -12.31
N THR A 62 7.68 -19.85 -12.11
CA THR A 62 6.45 -20.52 -12.56
C THR A 62 5.47 -20.69 -11.41
N ASN A 63 4.18 -20.81 -11.74
CA ASN A 63 3.11 -21.06 -10.78
C ASN A 63 3.05 -20.04 -9.61
N THR A 64 3.52 -18.81 -9.84
CA THR A 64 3.50 -17.73 -8.85
C THR A 64 2.26 -16.84 -9.01
N ARG A 65 2.03 -15.92 -8.08
CA ARG A 65 0.91 -14.98 -8.11
C ARG A 65 1.40 -13.55 -8.01
N ILE A 66 0.71 -12.64 -8.69
CA ILE A 66 0.92 -11.20 -8.54
C ILE A 66 -0.01 -10.69 -7.44
N ILE A 67 0.58 -10.14 -6.38
CA ILE A 67 -0.18 -9.64 -5.21
C ILE A 67 -0.35 -8.10 -5.24
N GLY A 68 0.49 -7.42 -6.03
CA GLY A 68 0.48 -5.96 -6.15
C GLY A 68 0.94 -5.49 -7.52
N VAL A 69 0.41 -4.36 -7.94
CA VAL A 69 0.86 -3.62 -9.14
C VAL A 69 0.97 -2.17 -8.72
N TRP A 70 2.05 -1.50 -9.12
CA TRP A 70 2.27 -0.10 -8.82
C TRP A 70 2.93 0.62 -10.00
N SER A 71 2.67 1.91 -10.16
CA SER A 71 3.29 2.76 -11.16
C SER A 71 3.33 4.19 -10.64
N ASN A 72 4.32 4.99 -11.07
CA ASN A 72 4.35 6.43 -10.78
C ASN A 72 4.24 7.29 -12.04
N SER A 73 4.34 8.61 -11.87
CA SER A 73 4.23 9.60 -12.95
C SER A 73 5.43 9.62 -13.91
N SER A 74 6.49 8.87 -13.63
CA SER A 74 7.66 8.77 -14.50
C SER A 74 7.43 7.81 -15.66
N ASN A 75 8.04 8.09 -16.81
CA ASN A 75 7.85 7.28 -18.00
C ASN A 75 8.40 5.85 -17.77
N LYS A 76 7.60 4.85 -18.12
CA LYS A 76 7.95 3.42 -18.04
C LYS A 76 8.38 2.96 -16.64
N ASN A 77 7.74 3.50 -15.62
CA ASN A 77 8.06 3.18 -14.23
C ASN A 77 6.90 2.43 -13.58
N SER A 78 6.86 1.14 -13.88
CA SER A 78 5.84 0.22 -13.38
C SER A 78 6.51 -0.97 -12.70
N PHE A 79 5.93 -1.41 -11.59
CA PHE A 79 6.41 -2.50 -10.77
C PHE A 79 5.28 -3.49 -10.48
N ILE A 80 5.66 -4.75 -10.32
CA ILE A 80 4.77 -5.82 -9.89
C ILE A 80 5.33 -6.45 -8.62
N ASN A 81 4.46 -6.78 -7.67
CA ASN A 81 4.82 -7.55 -6.49
C ASN A 81 4.49 -9.01 -6.75
N ILE A 82 5.53 -9.83 -6.83
CA ILE A 82 5.44 -11.27 -7.05
C ILE A 82 5.46 -11.94 -5.67
N LYS A 83 4.48 -12.79 -5.39
CA LYS A 83 4.41 -13.51 -4.11
C LYS A 83 5.73 -14.24 -3.83
N ASP A 84 6.21 -14.14 -2.59
CA ASP A 84 7.44 -14.77 -2.09
C ASP A 84 8.75 -14.28 -2.74
N VAL A 85 8.69 -13.30 -3.66
CA VAL A 85 9.86 -12.69 -4.34
C VAL A 85 9.95 -11.17 -4.11
N GLY A 86 8.80 -10.52 -3.90
CA GLY A 86 8.68 -9.09 -3.65
C GLY A 86 8.53 -8.25 -4.92
N TRP A 87 8.81 -6.96 -4.80
CA TRP A 87 8.68 -6.01 -5.90
C TRP A 87 9.76 -6.22 -6.96
N ARG A 88 9.34 -6.23 -8.23
CA ARG A 88 10.20 -6.22 -9.40
C ARG A 88 9.69 -5.20 -10.40
N ARG A 89 10.61 -4.48 -11.03
CA ARG A 89 10.28 -3.49 -12.05
C ARG A 89 10.04 -4.18 -13.39
N LEU A 90 9.07 -3.70 -14.16
CA LEU A 90 8.87 -4.12 -15.54
C LEU A 90 9.97 -3.55 -16.44
N ASN A 91 10.43 -4.31 -17.43
CA ASN A 91 11.44 -3.86 -18.37
C ASN A 91 10.94 -2.60 -19.14
N PRO A 92 11.63 -1.44 -19.04
CA PRO A 92 11.24 -0.21 -19.70
C PRO A 92 11.68 -0.11 -21.18
N ALA A 93 12.06 -1.21 -21.83
CA ALA A 93 12.51 -1.19 -23.22
C ALA A 93 11.45 -0.64 -24.20
N GLY A 94 10.16 -0.92 -23.98
CA GLY A 94 9.06 -0.47 -24.85
C GLY A 94 7.85 0.04 -24.08
N GLU A 95 7.27 1.17 -24.49
CA GLU A 95 6.09 1.78 -23.83
C GLU A 95 4.88 0.86 -23.92
N ASN A 96 4.59 0.35 -25.12
CA ASN A 96 3.49 -0.59 -25.34
C ASN A 96 3.67 -1.89 -24.55
N ALA A 97 4.91 -2.36 -24.39
CA ALA A 97 5.22 -3.57 -23.62
C ALA A 97 4.94 -3.36 -22.13
N VAL A 98 5.36 -2.23 -21.54
CA VAL A 98 5.09 -1.90 -20.13
C VAL A 98 3.59 -1.80 -19.88
N VAL A 99 2.84 -1.14 -20.77
CA VAL A 99 1.38 -1.02 -20.65
C VAL A 99 0.72 -2.39 -20.72
N ALA A 100 1.07 -3.22 -21.72
CA ALA A 100 0.52 -4.55 -21.87
C ALA A 100 0.82 -5.45 -20.65
N MET A 101 2.07 -5.46 -20.18
CA MET A 101 2.45 -6.22 -18.98
C MET A 101 1.73 -5.72 -17.72
N THR A 102 1.53 -4.42 -17.58
CA THR A 102 0.81 -3.83 -16.45
C THR A 102 -0.67 -4.23 -16.47
N MET A 103 -1.30 -4.24 -17.65
CA MET A 103 -2.67 -4.73 -17.82
C MET A 103 -2.78 -6.22 -17.49
N LEU A 104 -1.87 -7.05 -18.00
CA LEU A 104 -1.81 -8.49 -17.70
C LEU A 104 -1.61 -8.76 -16.20
N ALA A 105 -0.69 -8.05 -15.56
CA ALA A 105 -0.44 -8.19 -14.12
C ALA A 105 -1.65 -7.76 -13.28
N SER A 106 -2.33 -6.69 -13.69
CA SER A 106 -3.55 -6.20 -13.03
C SER A 106 -4.69 -7.19 -13.16
N HIS A 107 -4.87 -7.78 -14.35
CA HIS A 107 -5.87 -8.82 -14.58
C HIS A 107 -5.57 -10.09 -13.77
N ALA A 108 -4.33 -10.58 -13.81
CA ALA A 108 -3.91 -11.74 -13.03
C ALA A 108 -4.11 -11.54 -11.52
N ARG A 109 -3.83 -10.34 -11.02
CA ARG A 109 -4.09 -9.96 -9.62
C ARG A 109 -5.58 -9.96 -9.29
N ALA A 110 -6.41 -9.36 -10.13
CA ALA A 110 -7.86 -9.24 -9.91
C ALA A 110 -8.53 -10.63 -9.81
N ASP A 111 -8.13 -11.56 -10.67
CA ASP A 111 -8.66 -12.92 -10.73
C ASP A 111 -7.88 -13.92 -9.83
N ALA A 112 -6.87 -13.45 -9.08
CA ALA A 112 -5.96 -14.28 -8.30
C ALA A 112 -5.34 -15.46 -9.08
N ARG A 113 -5.05 -15.26 -10.37
CA ARG A 113 -4.51 -16.29 -11.25
C ARG A 113 -3.04 -16.56 -11.00
N ASN A 114 -2.65 -17.79 -11.33
CA ASN A 114 -1.26 -18.17 -11.37
C ASN A 114 -0.63 -17.63 -12.67
N VAL A 115 0.63 -17.22 -12.61
CA VAL A 115 1.36 -16.63 -13.72
C VAL A 115 2.74 -17.27 -13.86
N THR A 116 3.39 -17.03 -14.99
CA THR A 116 4.82 -17.28 -15.16
C THR A 116 5.54 -16.02 -15.56
N VAL A 117 6.65 -15.75 -14.90
CA VAL A 117 7.41 -14.50 -15.01
C VAL A 117 8.87 -14.83 -15.37
N ARG A 118 9.42 -14.15 -16.38
CA ARG A 118 10.86 -14.17 -16.67
C ARG A 118 11.51 -12.93 -16.07
N VAL A 119 12.38 -13.15 -15.09
CA VAL A 119 13.25 -12.11 -14.54
C VAL A 119 14.64 -12.33 -15.12
N GLU A 120 15.23 -11.27 -15.68
CA GLU A 120 16.57 -11.33 -16.26
C GLU A 120 17.65 -10.90 -15.26
N SER A 121 18.92 -10.98 -15.68
CA SER A 121 20.07 -10.62 -14.84
C SER A 121 20.09 -9.15 -14.39
N ASP A 122 19.30 -8.30 -15.03
CA ASP A 122 19.05 -6.90 -14.67
C ASP A 122 18.01 -6.74 -13.54
N ASN A 123 17.47 -7.84 -13.01
CA ASN A 123 16.35 -7.90 -12.06
C ASN A 123 15.06 -7.23 -12.57
N LEU A 124 14.93 -7.09 -13.88
CA LEU A 124 13.71 -6.60 -14.52
C LEU A 124 12.87 -7.78 -15.00
N VAL A 125 11.57 -7.56 -15.06
CA VAL A 125 10.62 -8.50 -15.66
C VAL A 125 10.56 -8.25 -17.15
N HIS A 126 10.99 -9.23 -17.94
CA HIS A 126 10.99 -9.15 -19.40
C HIS A 126 9.77 -9.82 -20.02
N GLU A 127 9.25 -10.87 -19.40
CA GLU A 127 8.08 -11.59 -19.88
C GLU A 127 7.13 -11.95 -18.74
N LEU A 128 5.84 -11.89 -19.06
CA LEU A 128 4.73 -12.24 -18.16
C LEU A 128 3.68 -13.02 -18.95
N TYR A 129 3.41 -14.25 -18.53
CA TYR A 129 2.37 -15.10 -19.07
C TYR A 129 1.27 -15.31 -18.03
N VAL A 130 0.03 -15.10 -18.46
CA VAL A 130 -1.19 -15.30 -17.66
C VAL A 130 -2.03 -16.37 -18.35
N TRP A 131 -2.57 -17.31 -17.57
CA TRP A 131 -3.37 -18.44 -18.05
C TRP A 131 -4.85 -18.26 -17.76
#